data_AF-A0A7S3ER47-F1
#
_entry.id   AF-A0A7S3ER47-F1
#
_cell.length_a   1.000
_cell.length_b   1.000
_cell.length_c   1.000
_cell.angle_alpha   90.00
_cell.angle_beta   90.00
_cell.angle_gamma   90.00
#
_symmetry.space_group_name_H-M   'P 1'
#
loop_
_entity.id
_entity.type
_entity.pdbx_description
1 polymer ?
#
loop_
_entity_poly.entity_id
_entity_poly.type
_entity_poly.pdbx_seq_one_letter_code
_entity_poly.pdbx_strand_id
1 'polypeptide(L)'
;GGDEGGSERGWPGSRALNTPGTNAMPANKMPKWKRDHQAFQQALQANRQISQATANGVPLSDLPPPPPTNSDLDDRVPCPHCGRKFNAKAAERHIPKCTSISAKPK
;
A
#
# COMPACT_ATOMS: atom_id res chain seq x y z
N GLY A 1 -5.52 -38.95 37.62
CA GLY A 1 -5.44 -37.65 36.92
C GLY A 1 -4.11 -37.03 37.26
N GLY A 2 -3.38 -36.40 36.36
CA GLY A 2 -3.54 -36.17 34.93
C GLY A 2 -2.11 -36.05 34.37
N ASP A 3 -1.92 -36.67 33.22
CA ASP A 3 -0.68 -36.93 32.52
C ASP A 3 -0.24 -35.71 31.69
N GLU A 4 1.06 -35.42 31.77
CA GLU A 4 1.98 -34.89 30.74
C GLU A 4 1.71 -33.58 29.95
N GLY A 5 2.63 -32.63 30.15
CA GLY A 5 3.45 -32.12 29.03
C GLY A 5 2.83 -31.07 28.10
N GLY A 6 2.78 -29.81 28.55
CA GLY A 6 2.49 -28.66 27.71
C GLY A 6 3.55 -28.47 26.60
N SER A 7 3.11 -28.62 25.35
CA SER A 7 3.90 -28.50 24.12
C SER A 7 4.44 -27.08 23.91
N GLU A 8 5.70 -26.84 24.31
CA GLU A 8 6.47 -25.64 23.97
C GLU A 8 6.93 -25.73 22.50
N ARG A 9 6.07 -25.35 21.55
CA ARG A 9 6.50 -25.12 20.16
C ARG A 9 7.14 -23.74 20.05
N GLY A 10 8.38 -23.64 20.53
CA GLY A 10 9.27 -22.52 20.23
C GLY A 10 9.55 -22.44 18.74
N TRP A 11 9.27 -21.30 18.13
CA TRP A 11 9.70 -21.01 16.75
C TRP A 11 11.24 -20.88 16.73
N PRO A 12 11.98 -21.75 16.02
CA PRO A 12 13.42 -21.59 15.92
C PRO A 12 13.74 -20.31 15.14
N GLY A 13 14.58 -19.49 15.76
CA GLY A 13 14.96 -18.17 15.28
C GLY A 13 15.33 -18.14 13.80
N SER A 14 14.66 -17.27 13.06
CA SER A 14 15.00 -16.85 11.72
C SER A 14 16.37 -16.16 11.73
N ARG A 15 17.41 -16.99 11.60
CA ARG A 15 18.81 -16.60 11.43
C ARG A 15 18.91 -15.78 10.14
N ALA A 16 19.15 -14.48 10.31
CA ALA A 16 19.22 -13.50 9.24
C ALA A 16 20.22 -13.91 8.14
N LEU A 17 19.75 -13.96 6.89
CA LEU A 17 20.61 -13.99 5.72
C LEU A 17 21.21 -12.60 5.55
N ASN A 18 22.51 -12.49 5.83
CA ASN A 18 23.32 -11.31 5.55
C ASN A 18 23.87 -11.45 4.12
N THR A 19 23.49 -10.54 3.22
CA THR A 19 24.05 -10.46 1.86
C THR A 19 24.74 -9.11 1.70
N PRO A 20 26.06 -9.04 1.47
CA PRO A 20 26.73 -7.80 1.13
C PRO A 20 26.81 -7.65 -0.40
N GLY A 21 26.53 -6.44 -0.90
CA GLY A 21 27.18 -5.96 -2.12
C GLY A 21 26.29 -5.35 -3.20
N THR A 22 26.48 -4.03 -3.38
CA THR A 22 26.34 -3.24 -4.62
C THR A 22 24.92 -2.80 -5.04
N ASN A 23 24.58 -1.51 -4.82
CA ASN A 23 24.53 -0.55 -5.92
C ASN A 23 24.40 0.89 -5.41
N ALA A 24 24.98 1.83 -6.15
CA ALA A 24 25.10 3.25 -5.86
C ALA A 24 23.76 3.96 -5.54
N MET A 25 23.80 4.89 -4.58
CA MET A 25 22.66 5.73 -4.19
C MET A 25 22.48 6.93 -5.14
N PRO A 26 21.33 7.11 -5.83
CA PRO A 26 20.97 8.40 -6.39
C PRO A 26 20.15 9.22 -5.37
N ALA A 27 20.49 10.50 -5.25
CA ALA A 27 19.86 11.56 -4.46
C ALA A 27 18.55 11.22 -3.70
N ASN A 28 18.70 11.23 -2.38
CA ASN A 28 17.73 11.29 -1.28
C ASN A 28 16.28 11.65 -1.66
N LYS A 29 15.51 10.62 -2.02
CA LYS A 29 14.05 10.60 -1.97
C LYS A 29 13.64 9.35 -1.21
N MET A 30 12.85 9.52 -0.15
CA MET A 30 12.45 8.39 0.71
C MET A 30 12.00 7.20 -0.14
N PRO A 31 12.48 5.98 0.13
CA PRO A 31 12.09 4.79 -0.61
C PRO A 31 10.57 4.62 -0.62
N LYS A 32 10.01 4.07 -1.71
CA LYS A 32 8.56 3.88 -1.89
C LYS A 32 7.91 3.22 -0.67
N TRP A 33 8.50 2.14 -0.15
CA TRP A 33 7.99 1.42 1.03
C TRP A 33 7.87 2.29 2.28
N LYS A 34 8.84 3.19 2.51
CA LYS A 34 8.87 4.05 3.70
C LYS A 34 7.78 5.12 3.60
N ARG A 35 7.56 5.63 2.40
CA ARG A 35 6.48 6.59 2.11
C ARG A 35 5.10 5.93 2.21
N ASP A 36 4.92 4.74 1.65
CA ASP A 36 3.68 3.96 1.73
C ASP A 36 3.35 3.63 3.20
N HIS A 37 4.36 3.21 3.98
CA HIS A 37 4.21 2.94 5.41
C HIS A 37 3.80 4.19 6.20
N GLN A 38 4.46 5.33 5.96
CA GLN A 38 4.13 6.58 6.61
C GLN A 38 2.71 7.03 6.28
N ALA A 39 2.29 6.94 5.01
CA ALA A 39 0.94 7.29 4.59
C ALA A 39 -0.12 6.41 5.28
N PHE A 40 0.16 5.10 5.43
CA PHE A 40 -0.71 4.20 6.17
C PHE A 40 -0.82 4.58 7.66
N GLN A 41 0.31 4.86 8.33
CA GLN A 41 0.31 5.31 9.72
C GLN A 41 -0.49 6.61 9.92
N GLN A 42 -0.31 7.58 9.02
CA GLN A 42 -1.05 8.84 9.04
C GLN A 42 -2.56 8.61 8.87
N ALA A 43 -2.96 7.71 7.95
CA ALA A 43 -4.37 7.37 7.78
C ALA A 43 -4.99 6.75 9.05
N LEU A 44 -4.26 5.87 9.74
CA LEU A 44 -4.71 5.31 11.02
C LEU A 44 -4.83 6.38 12.12
N GLN A 45 -3.88 7.30 12.19
CA GLN A 45 -3.91 8.41 13.15
C GLN A 45 -5.11 9.34 12.88
N ALA A 46 -5.34 9.72 11.62
CA ALA A 46 -6.47 10.54 11.22
C ALA A 46 -7.81 9.88 11.58
N ASN A 47 -7.96 8.58 11.34
CA ASN A 47 -9.17 7.84 11.73
C ASN A 47 -9.41 7.87 13.24
N ARG A 48 -8.35 7.72 14.06
CA ARG A 48 -8.47 7.84 15.52
C ARG A 48 -8.89 9.25 15.94
N GLN A 49 -8.36 10.28 15.30
CA GLN A 49 -8.75 11.67 15.58
C GLN A 49 -10.22 11.94 15.23
N ILE A 50 -10.70 11.40 14.11
CA ILE A 50 -12.12 11.49 13.73
C ILE A 50 -13.00 10.81 14.78
N SER A 51 -12.68 9.57 15.17
CA SER A 51 -13.44 8.86 16.22
C SER A 51 -13.45 9.62 17.55
N GLN A 52 -12.32 10.18 17.97
CA GLN A 52 -12.23 10.98 19.19
C GLN A 52 -13.05 12.27 19.11
N ALA A 53 -12.97 13.01 18.01
CA ALA A 53 -13.75 14.23 17.81
C ALA A 53 -15.25 13.95 17.82
N THR A 54 -15.69 12.87 17.17
CA THR A 54 -17.10 12.45 17.19
C THR A 54 -17.57 12.09 18.60
N ALA A 55 -16.72 11.44 19.41
CA ALA A 55 -17.04 11.11 20.80
C ALA A 55 -17.12 12.36 21.69
N ASN A 56 -16.30 13.37 21.41
CA ASN A 56 -16.28 14.64 22.15
C ASN A 56 -17.34 15.65 21.67
N GLY A 57 -18.20 15.27 20.71
CA GLY A 57 -19.25 16.14 20.18
C GLY A 57 -18.74 17.28 19.29
N VAL A 58 -17.50 17.23 18.83
CA VAL A 58 -16.91 18.22 17.92
C VAL A 58 -17.33 17.89 16.48
N PRO A 59 -17.84 18.85 15.69
CA PRO A 59 -18.31 18.60 14.34
C PRO A 59 -17.15 18.19 13.42
N LEU A 60 -17.42 17.22 12.54
CA LEU A 60 -16.47 16.68 11.57
C LEU A 60 -15.87 17.76 10.63
N SER A 61 -16.54 18.91 10.51
CA SER A 61 -16.16 20.05 9.67
C SER A 61 -14.92 20.81 10.13
N ASP A 62 -14.57 20.74 11.42
CA ASP A 62 -13.39 21.43 12.00
C ASP A 62 -12.13 20.55 11.98
N LEU A 63 -12.22 19.29 11.53
CA LEU A 63 -11.06 18.42 11.42
C LEU A 63 -10.25 18.72 10.15
N PRO A 64 -8.91 18.74 10.25
CA PRO A 64 -8.07 18.92 9.07
C PRO A 64 -8.30 17.76 8.08
N PRO A 65 -8.41 18.04 6.77
CA PRO A 65 -8.62 17.01 5.77
C PRO A 65 -7.46 16.00 5.83
N PRO A 66 -7.76 14.68 5.71
CA PRO A 66 -6.71 13.68 5.73
C PRO A 66 -5.72 13.94 4.58
N PRO A 67 -4.42 13.67 4.79
CA PRO A 67 -3.42 13.92 3.76
C PRO A 67 -3.78 13.18 2.47
N PRO A 68 -3.52 13.77 1.28
CA PRO A 68 -3.83 13.14 0.02
C PRO A 68 -3.12 11.79 -0.06
N THR A 69 -3.87 10.75 -0.41
CA THR A 69 -3.28 9.44 -0.69
C THR A 69 -2.40 9.57 -1.93
N ASN A 70 -1.21 8.94 -1.90
CA ASN A 70 -0.13 9.08 -2.89
C ASN A 70 -0.57 8.72 -4.32
N SER A 71 -1.31 9.60 -4.97
CA SER A 71 -1.77 9.48 -6.36
C SER A 71 -0.65 9.78 -7.35
N ASP A 72 0.34 10.58 -6.92
CA ASP A 72 1.57 10.87 -7.67
C ASP A 72 2.52 9.68 -7.83
N LEU A 73 2.28 8.55 -7.13
CA LEU A 73 3.07 7.32 -7.24
C LEU A 73 2.34 6.20 -7.98
N ASP A 74 1.28 6.55 -8.71
CA ASP A 74 0.57 5.60 -9.54
C ASP A 74 1.38 5.27 -10.81
N ASP A 75 2.30 4.31 -10.70
CA ASP A 75 3.11 3.79 -11.84
C ASP A 75 2.27 3.03 -12.89
N ARG A 76 0.93 3.05 -12.77
CA ARG A 76 0.03 2.34 -13.68
C ARG A 76 -0.27 3.19 -14.92
N VAL A 77 0.00 2.63 -16.08
CA VAL A 77 -0.28 3.22 -17.40
C VAL A 77 -1.77 3.01 -17.74
N PRO A 78 -2.50 4.07 -18.15
CA PRO A 78 -3.88 3.95 -18.62
C PRO A 78 -3.93 3.40 -20.06
N CYS A 79 -4.87 2.47 -20.32
CA CYS A 79 -5.12 1.96 -21.65
C CYS A 79 -5.92 2.98 -22.49
N PRO A 80 -5.47 3.35 -23.72
CA PRO A 80 -6.17 4.33 -24.55
C PRO A 80 -7.52 3.84 -25.08
N HIS A 81 -7.76 2.52 -25.11
CA HIS A 81 -9.00 1.95 -25.65
C HIS A 81 -10.10 1.78 -24.61
N CYS A 82 -9.76 1.46 -23.35
CA CYS A 82 -10.74 1.18 -22.30
C CYS A 82 -10.58 1.99 -21.01
N GLY A 83 -9.56 2.85 -20.90
CA GLY A 83 -9.33 3.72 -19.73
C GLY A 83 -8.85 3.01 -18.46
N ARG A 84 -8.80 1.67 -18.42
CA ARG A 84 -8.29 0.92 -17.26
C ARG A 84 -6.79 1.13 -17.09
N LYS A 85 -6.35 1.25 -15.83
CA LYS A 85 -4.94 1.44 -15.44
C LYS A 85 -4.26 0.10 -15.14
N PHE A 86 -3.08 -0.14 -15.72
CA PHE A 86 -2.29 -1.38 -15.54
C PHE A 86 -0.83 -1.06 -15.23
N ASN A 87 -0.10 -1.94 -14.54
CA ASN A 87 1.36 -1.80 -14.46
C ASN A 87 2.00 -1.91 -15.87
N ALA A 88 3.23 -1.42 -16.04
CA ALA A 88 3.91 -1.34 -17.35
C ALA A 88 3.89 -2.69 -18.12
N LYS A 89 4.32 -3.78 -17.49
CA LYS A 89 4.36 -5.12 -18.10
C LYS A 89 2.98 -5.65 -18.48
N ALA A 90 1.95 -5.34 -17.69
CA ALA A 90 0.58 -5.71 -18.00
C ALA A 90 0.01 -4.84 -19.13
N ALA A 91 0.34 -3.54 -19.17
CA ALA A 91 -0.07 -2.63 -20.23
C ALA A 91 0.45 -3.09 -21.60
N GLU A 92 1.72 -3.49 -21.69
CA GLU A 92 2.32 -4.02 -22.93
C GLU A 92 1.53 -5.18 -23.55
N ARG A 93 1.03 -6.10 -22.71
CA ARG A 93 0.22 -7.24 -23.16
C ARG A 93 -1.26 -6.90 -23.33
N HIS A 94 -1.74 -5.90 -22.59
CA HIS A 94 -3.13 -5.50 -22.56
C HIS A 94 -3.51 -4.62 -23.74
N ILE A 95 -2.74 -3.57 -24.06
CA ILE A 95 -3.03 -2.59 -25.12
C ILE A 95 -3.33 -3.26 -26.48
N PRO A 96 -2.50 -4.18 -27.02
CA PRO A 96 -2.77 -4.80 -28.31
C PRO A 96 -4.04 -5.66 -28.30
N LYS A 97 -4.32 -6.37 -27.20
CA LYS A 97 -5.52 -7.21 -27.06
C LYS A 97 -6.78 -6.37 -26.83
N CYS A 98 -6.66 -5.26 -26.11
CA CYS A 98 -7.78 -4.39 -25.79
C CYS A 98 -8.30 -3.65 -27.02
N THR A 99 -7.49 -3.52 -28.07
CA THR A 99 -7.91 -2.89 -29.34
C THR A 99 -9.07 -3.64 -29.98
N SER A 100 -9.07 -4.99 -29.93
CA SER A 100 -10.13 -5.82 -30.52
C SER A 100 -11.29 -6.10 -29.56
N ILE A 101 -11.08 -5.95 -28.25
CA ILE A 101 -12.08 -6.22 -27.21
C ILE A 101 -12.78 -4.92 -26.83
N SER A 102 -13.84 -4.55 -27.57
CA SER A 102 -14.66 -3.36 -27.28
C SER A 102 -15.89 -3.66 -26.41
N ALA A 103 -15.78 -4.56 -25.44
CA ALA A 103 -16.78 -4.72 -24.39
C ALA A 103 -16.58 -3.63 -23.32
N LYS A 104 -17.09 -2.41 -23.56
CA LYS A 104 -17.20 -1.38 -22.51
C LYS A 104 -18.38 -1.76 -21.59
N PRO A 105 -18.18 -1.98 -20.28
CA PRO A 105 -19.30 -1.97 -19.35
C PRO A 105 -19.92 -0.56 -19.33
N LYS A 106 -21.27 -0.51 -19.31
CA LYS A 106 -22.11 0.70 -19.26
C LYS A 106 -21.88 1.48 -17.97
#